data_AF-A0A261QZJ2-F1
#
_entry.id   AF-A0A261QZJ2-F1
#
_cell.length_a   1.000
_cell.length_b   1.000
_cell.length_c   1.000
_cell.angle_alpha   90.00
_cell.angle_beta   90.00
_cell.angle_gamma   90.00
#
_symmetry.space_group_name_H-M   'P 1'
#
loop_
_entity.id
_entity.type
_entity.pdbx_description
1 polymer ?
#
loop_
_entity_poly.entity_id
_entity_poly.type
_entity_poly.pdbx_seq_one_letter_code
_entity_poly.pdbx_strand_id
1 'polypeptide(L)'
;MADLQAIAGRDVAFYVGADDSGPRICARTKTITIGGESIDVTQDCDGAFRTLLSVPASRSMDMSVEGIIRQDDWLLLALDPSTTNFLEQYTLVIPGVGAITGDFFIGSFELGAPYNESVTFTATVQSSGAWTFTPEASI
;
A
#
# COMPACT_ATOMS: atom_id res chain seq x y z
N MET A 1 -1.37 24.15 -17.53
CA MET A 1 -1.30 23.68 -16.14
C MET A 1 -2.38 22.63 -16.02
N ALA A 2 -2.02 21.36 -15.78
CA ALA A 2 -3.02 20.32 -15.55
C ALA A 2 -3.91 20.75 -14.37
N ASP A 3 -5.22 20.66 -14.55
CA ASP A 3 -6.21 20.96 -13.52
C ASP A 3 -6.01 19.95 -12.38
N LEU A 4 -5.40 20.41 -11.28
CA LEU A 4 -5.14 19.59 -10.09
C LEU A 4 -6.46 19.42 -9.33
N GLN A 5 -7.32 18.52 -9.82
CA GLN A 5 -8.56 18.18 -9.15
C GLN A 5 -8.29 17.38 -7.87
N ALA A 6 -9.03 17.68 -6.81
CA ALA A 6 -8.93 16.93 -5.55
C ALA A 6 -9.53 15.53 -5.73
N ILE A 7 -8.78 14.51 -5.33
CA ILE A 7 -9.21 13.11 -5.40
C ILE A 7 -10.00 12.78 -4.12
N ALA A 8 -11.19 12.18 -4.25
CA ALA A 8 -11.90 11.71 -3.08
C ALA A 8 -11.27 10.41 -2.57
N GLY A 9 -11.04 10.30 -1.26
CA GLY A 9 -10.41 9.10 -0.66
C GLY A 9 -11.18 7.79 -0.90
N ARG A 10 -12.47 7.86 -1.23
CA ARG A 10 -13.28 6.69 -1.63
C ARG A 10 -12.94 6.12 -3.01
N ASP A 11 -12.36 6.96 -3.88
CA ASP A 11 -12.02 6.57 -5.25
C ASP A 11 -10.65 5.87 -5.29
N VAL A 12 -9.85 5.99 -4.23
CA VAL A 12 -8.64 5.17 -4.04
C VAL A 12 -9.05 3.73 -3.75
N ALA A 13 -8.65 2.81 -4.61
CA ALA A 13 -9.05 1.41 -4.56
C ALA A 13 -7.85 0.49 -4.33
N PHE A 14 -8.06 -0.54 -3.53
CA PHE A 14 -7.08 -1.60 -3.26
C PHE A 14 -7.66 -2.90 -3.74
N TYR A 15 -6.87 -3.65 -4.48
CA TYR A 15 -7.24 -4.94 -5.05
C TYR A 15 -6.23 -5.98 -4.63
N VAL A 16 -6.74 -7.17 -4.31
CA VAL A 16 -5.90 -8.36 -4.14
C VAL A 16 -5.71 -8.98 -5.51
N GLY A 17 -4.47 -9.10 -5.98
CA GLY A 17 -4.13 -9.63 -7.29
C GLY A 17 -3.36 -8.65 -8.16
N ALA A 18 -3.04 -9.14 -9.36
CA ALA A 18 -2.20 -8.46 -10.35
C ALA A 18 -2.85 -7.24 -11.01
N ASP A 19 -4.17 -7.10 -10.90
CA ASP A 19 -4.95 -6.13 -11.63
C ASP A 19 -6.18 -5.61 -10.84
N ASP A 20 -6.88 -4.63 -11.43
CA ASP A 20 -8.14 -4.03 -10.95
C ASP A 20 -9.33 -5.02 -10.97
N SER A 21 -9.10 -6.25 -11.44
CA SER A 21 -10.12 -7.31 -11.55
C SER A 21 -10.27 -8.14 -10.27
N GLY A 22 -9.31 -8.04 -9.36
CA GLY A 22 -9.29 -8.77 -8.09
C GLY A 22 -10.36 -8.35 -7.09
N PRO A 23 -10.56 -9.10 -5.99
CA PRO A 23 -11.46 -8.67 -4.93
C PRO A 23 -10.99 -7.34 -4.33
N ARG A 24 -11.88 -6.35 -4.35
CA ARG A 24 -11.62 -4.99 -3.86
C ARG A 24 -11.73 -4.95 -2.34
N ILE A 25 -10.71 -4.40 -1.69
CA ILE A 25 -10.73 -4.14 -0.25
C ILE A 25 -11.43 -2.80 0.02
N CYS A 26 -12.61 -2.88 0.61
CA CYS A 26 -13.38 -1.73 1.07
C CYS A 26 -12.93 -1.30 2.48
N ALA A 27 -12.21 -0.19 2.56
CA ALA A 27 -11.72 0.36 3.82
C ALA A 27 -12.18 1.82 3.99
N ARG A 28 -12.29 2.26 5.24
CA ARG A 28 -12.57 3.66 5.62
C ARG A 28 -11.30 4.51 5.56
N THR A 29 -10.20 3.94 6.02
CA THR A 29 -8.89 4.59 6.07
C THR A 29 -7.90 3.74 5.28
N LYS A 30 -7.13 4.44 4.44
CA LYS A 30 -6.13 3.86 3.54
C LYS A 30 -4.89 4.73 3.66
N THR A 31 -3.84 4.20 4.29
CA THR A 31 -2.57 4.92 4.45
C THR A 31 -1.47 4.18 3.72
N ILE A 32 -0.64 4.95 3.01
CA ILE A 32 0.51 4.43 2.26
C ILE A 32 1.71 5.25 2.73
N THR A 33 2.73 4.56 3.23
CA THR A 33 3.98 5.14 3.70
C THR A 33 5.09 4.60 2.82
N ILE A 34 5.84 5.50 2.17
CA ILE A 34 7.00 5.13 1.37
C ILE A 34 8.24 5.53 2.15
N GLY A 35 9.01 4.54 2.59
CA GLY A 35 10.29 4.70 3.27
C GLY A 35 11.46 4.57 2.28
N GLY A 36 12.51 5.35 2.53
CA GLY A 36 13.76 5.25 1.80
C GLY A 36 14.94 5.49 2.74
N GLU A 37 15.88 4.55 2.76
CA GLU A 37 17.11 4.71 3.52
C GLU A 37 18.11 5.55 2.72
N SER A 38 18.54 6.69 3.28
CA SER A 38 19.50 7.58 2.63
C SER A 38 20.92 7.08 2.81
N ILE A 39 21.70 7.00 1.72
CA ILE A 39 23.14 6.75 1.79
C ILE A 39 23.87 8.09 1.89
N ASP A 40 24.58 8.28 3.00
CA ASP A 40 25.46 9.44 3.19
C ASP A 40 26.80 9.17 2.51
N VAL A 41 27.19 10.06 1.59
CA VAL A 41 28.43 9.97 0.82
C VAL A 41 29.35 11.16 1.09
N THR A 42 29.09 11.93 2.15
CA THR A 42 29.85 13.14 2.50
C THR A 42 31.36 12.88 2.56
N GLN A 43 32.13 13.69 1.84
CA GLN A 43 33.59 13.67 1.79
C GLN A 43 34.18 14.99 2.34
N ASP A 44 35.49 15.01 2.59
CA ASP A 44 36.21 16.18 3.12
C ASP A 44 36.16 17.42 2.19
N CYS A 45 35.76 17.24 0.92
CA CYS A 45 35.56 18.32 -0.06
C CYS A 45 34.14 18.92 -0.09
N ASP A 46 33.17 18.38 0.66
CA ASP A 46 31.76 18.82 0.64
C ASP A 46 31.47 20.04 1.55
N GLY A 47 32.52 20.72 2.03
CA GLY A 47 32.38 22.00 2.72
C GLY A 47 31.57 21.95 4.02
N ALA A 48 31.58 20.80 4.71
CA ALA A 48 30.85 20.51 5.94
C ALA A 48 29.30 20.40 5.79
N PHE A 49 28.79 20.26 4.58
CA PHE A 49 27.38 19.96 4.33
C PHE A 49 27.18 18.47 4.02
N ARG A 50 26.04 17.91 4.45
CA ARG A 50 25.71 16.52 4.16
C ARG A 50 25.38 16.34 2.68
N THR A 51 26.09 15.44 2.02
CA THR A 51 25.81 15.01 0.65
C THR A 51 25.21 13.61 0.66
N LEU A 52 23.98 13.49 0.16
CA LEU A 52 23.26 12.21 0.07
C LEU A 52 23.26 11.71 -1.38
N LEU A 53 23.39 10.39 -1.56
CA LEU A 53 23.24 9.76 -2.87
C LEU A 53 21.77 9.80 -3.33
N SER A 54 21.54 10.03 -4.62
CA SER A 54 20.19 10.04 -5.22
C SER A 54 19.50 8.68 -5.24
N VAL A 55 20.28 7.60 -5.09
CA VAL A 55 19.79 6.22 -5.02
C VAL A 55 19.67 5.81 -3.54
N PRO A 56 18.47 5.47 -3.06
CA PRO A 56 18.30 4.99 -1.70
C PRO A 56 18.92 3.60 -1.51
N ALA A 57 19.43 3.30 -0.31
CA ALA A 57 20.01 2.02 0.05
C ALA A 57 18.97 0.89 0.06
N SER A 58 17.79 1.22 0.56
CA SER A 58 16.61 0.36 0.57
C SER A 58 15.37 1.23 0.38
N ARG A 59 14.35 0.69 -0.31
CA ARG A 59 13.03 1.30 -0.41
C ARG A 59 12.04 0.35 0.22
N SER A 60 11.23 0.86 1.14
CA SER A 60 10.13 0.13 1.75
C SER A 60 8.82 0.84 1.43
N MET A 61 7.75 0.07 1.32
CA MET A 61 6.40 0.60 1.25
C MET A 61 5.54 -0.16 2.23
N ASP A 62 5.02 0.56 3.22
CA ASP A 62 4.10 0.04 4.21
C ASP A 62 2.72 0.62 3.94
N MET A 63 1.72 -0.23 4.01
CA MET A 63 0.34 0.16 3.76
C MET A 63 -0.55 -0.37 4.87
N SER A 64 -1.44 0.48 5.35
CA SER A 64 -2.41 0.11 6.38
C SER A 64 -3.81 0.45 5.92
N VAL A 65 -4.72 -0.50 6.16
CA VAL A 65 -6.14 -0.37 5.86
C VAL A 65 -6.94 -0.63 7.12
N GLU A 66 -7.93 0.23 7.34
CA GLU A 66 -8.88 0.10 8.44
C GLU A 66 -10.29 0.25 7.89
N GLY A 67 -11.16 -0.70 8.21
CA GLY A 67 -12.51 -0.75 7.64
C GLY A 67 -13.52 -1.50 8.49
N ILE A 68 -14.73 -1.58 7.93
CA ILE A 68 -15.79 -2.44 8.45
C ILE A 68 -15.86 -3.65 7.53
N ILE A 69 -15.93 -4.83 8.14
CA ILE A 69 -16.12 -6.06 7.38
C ILE A 69 -17.50 -6.03 6.73
N ARG A 70 -17.50 -6.00 5.41
CA ARG A 70 -18.63 -6.45 4.59
C ARG A 70 -18.20 -7.78 3.98
N GLN A 71 -19.13 -8.70 3.74
CA GLN A 71 -18.78 -10.03 3.24
C GLN A 71 -17.99 -9.90 1.93
N ASP A 72 -16.68 -10.07 2.01
CA ASP A 72 -15.75 -9.91 0.92
C ASP A 72 -14.85 -11.15 0.86
N ASP A 73 -14.60 -11.65 -0.35
CA ASP A 73 -13.84 -12.89 -0.59
C ASP A 73 -12.38 -12.81 -0.10
N TRP A 74 -11.80 -11.61 0.02
CA TRP A 74 -10.44 -11.43 0.54
C TRP A 74 -10.31 -11.80 2.03
N LEU A 75 -11.40 -11.67 2.80
CA LEU A 75 -11.40 -12.02 4.22
C LEU A 75 -11.35 -13.54 4.42
N LEU A 76 -11.97 -14.31 3.52
CA LEU A 76 -11.88 -15.77 3.54
C LEU A 76 -10.44 -16.23 3.30
N LEU A 77 -9.72 -15.57 2.39
CA LEU A 77 -8.30 -15.83 2.15
C LEU A 77 -7.43 -15.48 3.37
N ALA A 78 -7.72 -14.38 4.07
CA ALA A 78 -6.97 -13.98 5.26
C ALA A 78 -7.26 -14.85 6.50
N LEU A 79 -8.47 -15.42 6.61
CA LEU A 79 -8.89 -16.26 7.73
C LEU A 79 -8.65 -17.76 7.50
N ASP A 80 -8.31 -18.19 6.29
CA ASP A 80 -8.05 -19.60 5.98
C ASP A 80 -6.67 -20.02 6.51
N PRO A 81 -6.59 -20.90 7.53
CA PRO A 81 -5.32 -21.34 8.09
C PRO A 81 -4.50 -22.24 7.14
N SER A 82 -5.09 -22.68 6.02
CA SER A 82 -4.40 -23.42 4.97
C SER A 82 -3.66 -22.51 3.98
N THR A 83 -3.93 -21.19 4.01
CA THR A 83 -3.22 -20.20 3.20
C THR A 83 -1.82 -19.96 3.78
N THR A 84 -0.83 -20.65 3.21
CA THR A 84 0.59 -20.45 3.52
C THR A 84 1.20 -19.26 2.79
N ASN A 85 0.47 -18.64 1.88
CA ASN A 85 0.97 -17.55 1.04
C ASN A 85 0.55 -16.19 1.60
N PHE A 86 1.32 -15.69 2.56
CA PHE A 86 1.14 -14.34 3.12
C PHE A 86 1.74 -13.25 2.22
N LEU A 87 2.50 -13.66 1.20
CA LEU A 87 3.08 -12.80 0.18
C LEU A 87 2.23 -12.95 -1.08
N GLU A 88 1.39 -11.96 -1.30
CA GLU A 88 0.49 -11.91 -2.45
C GLU A 88 0.72 -10.60 -3.21
N GLN A 89 0.34 -10.62 -4.48
CA GLN A 89 0.38 -9.40 -5.28
C GLN A 89 -0.81 -8.51 -4.92
N TYR A 90 -0.57 -7.22 -4.72
CA TYR A 90 -1.61 -6.23 -4.52
C TYR A 90 -1.46 -5.10 -5.51
N THR A 91 -2.61 -4.59 -5.96
CA THR A 91 -2.70 -3.44 -6.83
C THR A 91 -3.45 -2.31 -6.14
N LEU A 92 -2.77 -1.18 -6.01
CA LEU A 92 -3.33 0.07 -5.53
C LEU A 92 -3.62 0.96 -6.73
N VAL A 93 -4.84 1.45 -6.85
CA VAL A 93 -5.24 2.38 -7.91
C VAL A 93 -5.57 3.73 -7.28
N ILE A 94 -4.84 4.76 -7.69
CA ILE A 94 -5.08 6.15 -7.32
C ILE A 94 -5.53 6.90 -8.59
N PRO A 95 -6.82 7.24 -8.72
CA PRO A 95 -7.32 7.90 -9.93
C PRO A 95 -6.67 9.27 -10.11
N GLY A 96 -6.23 9.57 -11.33
CA GLY A 96 -5.50 10.79 -11.69
C GLY A 96 -4.00 10.76 -11.40
N VAL A 97 -3.49 9.72 -10.73
CA VAL A 97 -2.05 9.55 -10.45
C VAL A 97 -1.51 8.30 -11.13
N GLY A 98 -2.19 7.16 -10.98
CA GLY A 98 -1.77 5.88 -11.53
C GLY A 98 -2.01 4.70 -10.59
N ALA A 99 -1.54 3.53 -11.04
CA ALA A 99 -1.62 2.29 -10.29
C ALA A 99 -0.23 1.83 -9.81
N ILE A 100 -0.15 1.32 -8.58
CA ILE A 100 1.02 0.67 -8.01
C ILE A 100 0.71 -0.81 -7.85
N THR A 101 1.48 -1.67 -8.52
CA THR A 101 1.39 -3.13 -8.38
C THR A 101 2.68 -3.66 -7.79
N GLY A 102 2.59 -4.51 -6.79
CA GLY A 102 3.76 -5.14 -6.19
C GLY A 102 3.37 -6.30 -5.29
N ASP A 103 4.36 -7.06 -4.86
CA ASP A 103 4.14 -8.13 -3.91
C ASP A 103 4.20 -7.55 -2.49
N PHE A 104 3.18 -7.81 -1.69
CA PHE A 104 3.10 -7.36 -0.30
C PHE A 104 2.88 -8.55 0.62
N PHE A 105 3.58 -8.49 1.75
CA PHE A 105 3.44 -9.42 2.85
C PHE A 105 2.43 -8.87 3.86
N ILE A 106 1.44 -9.67 4.26
CA ILE A 106 0.53 -9.30 5.35
C ILE A 106 1.26 -9.43 6.69
N GLY A 107 1.58 -8.31 7.32
CA GLY A 107 2.27 -8.26 8.60
C GLY A 107 1.36 -8.51 9.79
N SER A 108 0.17 -7.89 9.78
CA SER A 108 -0.86 -8.13 10.80
C SER A 108 -2.26 -8.01 10.24
N PHE A 109 -3.16 -8.85 10.77
CA PHE A 109 -4.59 -8.78 10.53
C PHE A 109 -5.32 -8.87 11.88
N GLU A 110 -6.14 -7.87 12.17
CA GLU A 110 -6.90 -7.78 13.41
C GLU A 110 -8.39 -7.62 13.09
N LEU A 111 -9.22 -8.38 13.80
CA LEU A 111 -10.68 -8.34 13.68
C LEU A 111 -11.28 -7.94 15.03
N GLY A 112 -11.96 -6.79 15.05
CA GLY A 112 -12.69 -6.29 16.21
C GLY A 112 -14.18 -6.58 16.07
N ALA A 113 -14.73 -7.46 16.90
CA ALA A 113 -16.16 -7.79 16.91
C ALA A 113 -16.84 -7.38 18.23
N PRO A 114 -17.13 -6.08 18.43
CA PRO A 114 -17.93 -5.61 19.56
C PRO A 114 -19.39 -6.09 19.47
N TYR A 115 -20.01 -6.43 20.60
CA TYR A 115 -21.38 -6.98 20.67
C TYR A 115 -22.47 -6.02 20.14
N ASN A 116 -22.25 -4.71 20.25
CA ASN A 116 -23.22 -3.65 19.98
C ASN A 116 -22.86 -2.80 18.74
N GLU A 117 -21.81 -3.16 18.01
CA GLU A 117 -21.26 -2.36 16.91
C GLU A 117 -20.91 -3.26 15.71
N SER A 118 -20.63 -2.64 14.56
CA SER A 118 -20.22 -3.37 13.36
C SER A 118 -18.81 -3.94 13.51
N VAL A 119 -18.57 -5.14 12.99
CA VAL A 119 -17.24 -5.76 12.99
C VAL A 119 -16.25 -4.90 12.20
N THR A 120 -15.17 -4.48 12.84
CA THR A 120 -14.08 -3.72 12.23
C THR A 120 -12.92 -4.64 11.90
N PHE A 121 -12.12 -4.24 10.91
CA PHE A 121 -10.85 -4.89 10.60
C PHE A 121 -9.75 -3.85 10.44
N THR A 122 -8.55 -4.24 10.85
CA THR A 122 -7.32 -3.51 10.59
C THR A 122 -6.32 -4.48 9.99
N ALA A 123 -5.73 -4.12 8.86
CA ALA A 123 -4.66 -4.90 8.25
C ALA A 123 -3.46 -4.00 7.95
N THR A 124 -2.26 -4.55 8.15
CA THR A 124 -1.01 -3.93 7.75
C THR A 124 -0.29 -4.84 6.78
N VAL A 125 0.18 -4.26 5.67
CA VAL A 125 0.93 -4.97 4.63
C VAL A 125 2.23 -4.23 4.34
N GLN A 126 3.28 -5.00 4.06
CA GLN A 126 4.63 -4.48 3.83
C GLN A 126 5.14 -4.98 2.48
N SER A 127 5.74 -4.11 1.69
CA SER A 127 6.26 -4.48 0.36
C SER A 127 7.39 -5.49 0.47
N SER A 128 7.34 -6.52 -0.36
CA SER A 128 8.41 -7.50 -0.54
C SER A 128 8.86 -7.49 -2.00
N GLY A 129 10.04 -6.95 -2.26
CA GLY A 129 10.58 -6.86 -3.61
C GLY A 129 10.23 -5.54 -4.33
N ALA A 130 10.40 -5.54 -5.65
CA ALA A 130 10.21 -4.35 -6.46
C ALA A 130 8.73 -4.12 -6.79
N TRP A 131 8.23 -2.92 -6.54
CA TRP A 131 6.91 -2.49 -7.00
C TRP A 131 7.00 -1.75 -8.33
N THR A 132 5.99 -1.91 -9.16
CA THR A 132 5.82 -1.23 -10.44
C THR A 132 4.79 -0.11 -10.29
N PHE A 133 5.18 1.10 -10.65
CA PHE A 133 4.25 2.23 -10.75
C PHE A 133 3.91 2.48 -12.22
N THR A 134 2.63 2.37 -12.55
CA THR A 134 2.08 2.71 -13.86
C THR A 134 1.35 4.04 -13.74
N PRO A 135 1.94 5.16 -14.20
CA PRO A 135 1.27 6.45 -14.16
C PRO A 135 0.03 6.44 -15.07
N GLU A 136 -1.05 7.06 -14.62
CA GLU A 136 -2.19 7.32 -15.49
C GLU A 136 -1.79 8.43 -16.48
N ALA A 137 -2.01 8.20 -17.77
CA ALA A 137 -1.62 9.18 -18.79
C ALA A 137 -2.41 10.48 -18.56
N SER A 138 -1.73 11.56 -18.19
CA SER A 138 -2.30 12.91 -18.26
C SER A 138 -2.68 13.20 -19.72
N ILE A 139 -3.97 13.32 -19.98
CA ILE A 139 -4.49 13.95 -21.21
C ILE A 139 -4.38 15.47 -21.13
#